data_AF-A0A949XTX7-F1
#
_entry.id   AF-A0A949XTX7-F1
#
_cell.length_a   1.000
_cell.length_b   1.000
_cell.length_c   1.000
_cell.angle_alpha   90.00
_cell.angle_beta   90.00
_cell.angle_gamma   90.00
#
_symmetry.space_group_name_H-M   'P 1'
#
loop_
_entity.id
_entity.type
_entity.pdbx_description
1 polymer ?
#
loop_
_entity_poly.entity_id
_entity_poly.type
_entity_poly.pdbx_seq_one_letter_code
_entity_poly.pdbx_strand_id
1 'polypeptide(L)'
;MPGIFRRRWLAAGLILSATSWHPARSQDAPPLPGPPPGVSGFPDGGAMLPPGPDGSAPGITDPPGCTCGTRRGPGRWWWHRTQCKRHLQEHSLGYLEEFNEWPLGASLYAHGKTQVANGEAAQMVFFHYDFIDDTSRLNVRGTDKLIRVAAQLPTCFAPILVERTPATPGLDQGRRLALLNELAKGPFPVPVERVVIGPPISYGLNGQEATITYGSQLNWLQSGGGAGAGAFTSGAAGSFSASGLSGSAVFGR
;
A
#
# COMPACT_ATOMS: atom_id res chain seq x y z
N MET A 1 3.40 26.50 69.28
CA MET A 1 3.95 26.92 67.98
C MET A 1 3.50 25.94 66.90
N PRO A 2 2.33 26.12 66.25
CA PRO A 2 1.91 25.30 65.11
C PRO A 2 2.17 26.03 63.78
N GLY A 3 2.80 25.33 62.83
CA GLY A 3 3.17 25.83 61.51
C GLY A 3 1.99 25.81 60.53
N ILE A 4 1.79 26.93 59.85
CA ILE A 4 0.77 27.15 58.82
C ILE A 4 1.32 26.69 57.47
N PHE A 5 0.82 25.58 56.92
CA PHE A 5 1.13 25.14 55.56
C PHE A 5 0.23 25.85 54.54
N ARG A 6 0.80 26.77 53.75
CA ARG A 6 0.14 27.41 52.60
C ARG A 6 0.17 26.46 51.39
N ARG A 7 -0.99 25.95 50.96
CA ARG A 7 -1.15 25.29 49.65
C ARG A 7 -1.34 26.34 48.55
N ARG A 8 -0.38 26.46 47.65
CA ARG A 8 -0.50 27.23 46.39
C ARG A 8 -1.15 26.31 45.35
N TRP A 9 -2.30 26.72 44.83
CA TRP A 9 -2.93 26.10 43.67
C TRP A 9 -2.29 26.65 42.39
N LEU A 10 -1.72 25.78 41.57
CA LEU A 10 -1.29 26.09 40.21
C LEU A 10 -2.45 25.73 39.27
N ALA A 11 -3.06 26.74 38.65
CA ALA A 11 -3.98 26.56 37.54
C ALA A 11 -3.17 26.44 36.25
N ALA A 12 -3.12 25.24 35.66
CA ALA A 12 -2.60 25.02 34.32
C ALA A 12 -3.74 25.21 33.31
N GLY A 13 -3.64 26.25 32.48
CA GLY A 13 -4.57 26.51 31.38
C GLY A 13 -4.36 25.49 30.25
N LEU A 14 -5.44 24.80 29.88
CA LEU A 14 -5.47 23.84 28.78
C LEU A 14 -6.21 24.49 27.61
N ILE A 15 -5.46 24.97 26.62
CA ILE A 15 -6.00 25.54 25.38
C ILE A 15 -6.34 24.36 24.46
N LEU A 16 -7.63 24.06 24.31
CA LEU A 16 -8.13 23.15 23.28
C LEU A 16 -8.23 23.91 21.95
N SER A 17 -7.33 23.63 21.02
CA SER A 17 -7.48 23.98 19.62
C SER A 17 -8.52 23.07 18.96
N ALA A 18 -9.70 23.62 18.66
CA ALA A 18 -10.73 22.96 17.88
C ALA A 18 -10.28 22.82 16.42
N THR A 19 -9.91 21.62 15.99
CA THR A 19 -9.78 21.27 14.58
C THR A 19 -11.13 20.72 14.12
N SER A 20 -11.81 21.48 13.26
CA SER A 20 -13.06 21.08 12.62
C SER A 20 -12.79 20.03 11.55
N TRP A 21 -12.90 18.75 11.92
CA TRP A 21 -13.00 17.66 10.95
C TRP A 21 -14.29 17.83 10.15
N HIS A 22 -14.16 18.19 8.88
CA HIS A 22 -15.25 18.08 7.92
C HIS A 22 -15.31 16.62 7.46
N PRO A 23 -16.46 15.92 7.56
CA PRO A 23 -16.61 14.64 6.89
C PRO A 23 -16.53 14.87 5.38
N ALA A 24 -15.66 14.11 4.72
CA ALA A 24 -15.60 14.05 3.27
C ALA A 24 -16.96 13.60 2.73
N ARG A 25 -17.61 14.46 1.96
CA ARG A 25 -18.83 14.15 1.23
C ARG A 25 -18.44 13.19 0.11
N SER A 26 -18.97 11.97 0.11
CA SER A 26 -18.85 11.05 -1.01
C SER A 26 -19.44 11.71 -2.26
N GLN A 27 -18.61 11.90 -3.29
CA GLN A 27 -19.11 12.22 -4.62
C GLN A 27 -19.62 10.92 -5.22
N ASP A 28 -20.92 10.88 -5.56
CA ASP A 28 -21.51 9.79 -6.31
C ASP A 28 -20.83 9.68 -7.67
N ALA A 29 -20.33 8.47 -7.97
CA ALA A 29 -19.74 8.15 -9.26
C ALA A 29 -20.80 8.27 -10.37
N PRO A 30 -20.44 8.76 -11.57
CA PRO A 30 -21.36 8.74 -12.71
C PRO A 30 -21.72 7.29 -13.08
N PRO A 31 -22.97 7.02 -13.51
CA PRO A 31 -23.42 5.68 -13.86
C PRO A 31 -22.64 5.13 -15.05
N LEU A 32 -22.18 3.88 -14.91
CA LEU A 32 -21.51 3.13 -15.97
C LEU A 32 -22.49 2.86 -17.14
N PRO A 33 -22.03 2.91 -18.40
CA PRO A 33 -22.81 2.46 -19.54
C PRO A 33 -23.06 0.93 -19.44
N GLY A 34 -24.30 0.52 -19.71
CA GLY A 34 -24.77 -0.85 -19.55
C GLY A 34 -24.07 -1.87 -20.48
N PRO A 35 -24.04 -3.16 -20.08
CA PRO A 35 -23.42 -4.22 -20.86
C PRO A 35 -24.22 -4.56 -22.14
N PRO A 36 -23.55 -5.08 -23.19
CA PRO A 36 -24.20 -5.50 -24.43
C PRO A 36 -25.11 -6.73 -24.21
N PRO A 37 -26.18 -6.88 -25.00
CA PRO A 37 -27.09 -8.01 -24.87
C PRO A 37 -26.51 -9.28 -25.51
N GLY A 38 -26.54 -10.38 -24.76
CA GLY A 38 -26.61 -11.73 -25.32
C GLY A 38 -25.45 -12.65 -25.00
N VAL A 39 -25.52 -13.34 -23.85
CA VAL A 39 -25.19 -14.78 -23.78
C VAL A 39 -26.18 -15.43 -22.81
N SER A 40 -27.01 -16.30 -23.35
CA SER A 40 -27.97 -17.15 -22.66
C SER A 40 -27.28 -18.36 -22.03
N GLY A 41 -27.69 -18.72 -20.81
CA GLY A 41 -27.69 -20.10 -20.34
C GLY A 41 -26.81 -20.43 -19.13
N PHE A 42 -27.35 -20.23 -17.93
CA PHE A 42 -27.07 -21.10 -16.77
C PHE A 42 -28.39 -21.35 -16.01
N PRO A 43 -28.67 -22.58 -15.55
CA PRO A 43 -29.98 -22.95 -15.00
C PRO A 43 -30.24 -22.41 -13.60
N ASP A 44 -31.49 -22.01 -13.40
CA ASP A 44 -32.09 -21.46 -12.18
C ASP A 44 -32.00 -22.42 -10.99
N GLY A 45 -31.17 -22.06 -10.01
CA GLY A 45 -31.29 -22.53 -8.63
C GLY A 45 -32.09 -21.51 -7.83
N GLY A 46 -33.40 -21.72 -7.72
CA GLY A 46 -34.32 -20.82 -7.02
C GLY A 46 -33.97 -20.66 -5.54
N ALA A 47 -33.62 -19.42 -5.16
CA ALA A 47 -33.74 -18.93 -3.79
C ALA A 47 -34.68 -17.74 -3.80
N MET A 48 -35.93 -18.01 -3.41
CA MET A 48 -36.99 -17.03 -3.24
C MET A 48 -36.64 -16.06 -2.10
N LEU A 49 -36.20 -14.86 -2.44
CA LEU A 49 -36.09 -13.74 -1.51
C LEU A 49 -37.45 -13.00 -1.45
N PRO A 50 -38.00 -12.71 -0.26
CA PRO A 50 -39.24 -11.97 -0.12
C PRO A 50 -39.06 -10.49 -0.48
N PRO A 51 -40.14 -9.79 -0.91
CA PRO A 51 -40.09 -8.37 -1.26
C PRO A 51 -39.76 -7.53 -0.01
N GLY A 52 -38.69 -6.73 -0.12
CA GLY A 52 -38.33 -5.74 0.88
C GLY A 52 -39.33 -4.57 0.89
N PRO A 53 -39.67 -4.02 2.06
CA PRO A 53 -40.59 -2.90 2.17
C PRO A 53 -39.96 -1.60 1.67
N ASP A 54 -40.78 -0.80 0.99
CA ASP A 54 -40.52 0.59 0.64
C ASP A 54 -40.23 1.37 1.93
N GLY A 55 -38.99 1.80 2.10
CA GLY A 55 -38.49 2.39 3.33
C GLY A 55 -37.70 3.65 3.03
N SER A 56 -38.39 4.78 3.13
CA SER A 56 -37.87 6.14 3.27
C SER A 56 -36.54 6.20 4.02
N ALA A 57 -35.66 7.09 3.57
CA ALA A 57 -34.39 7.40 4.21
C ALA A 57 -34.56 7.49 5.74
N PRO A 58 -33.81 6.71 6.53
CA PRO A 58 -33.88 6.83 7.98
C PRO A 58 -33.36 8.21 8.34
N GLY A 59 -34.27 9.04 8.87
CA GLY A 59 -33.86 10.14 9.71
C GLY A 59 -32.93 9.59 10.77
N ILE A 60 -31.82 10.29 11.01
CA ILE A 60 -30.82 9.99 12.04
C ILE A 60 -31.57 9.81 13.36
N THR A 61 -31.89 8.56 13.64
CA THR A 61 -32.51 8.09 14.88
C THR A 61 -31.38 7.37 15.56
N ASP A 62 -31.08 7.82 16.77
CA ASP A 62 -30.06 7.22 17.61
C ASP A 62 -30.28 5.70 17.66
N PRO A 63 -29.21 4.88 17.59
CA PRO A 63 -29.34 3.43 17.52
C PRO A 63 -30.22 2.94 18.68
N PRO A 64 -31.23 2.08 18.39
CA PRO A 64 -32.15 1.59 19.40
C PRO A 64 -31.37 0.87 20.49
N GLY A 65 -31.39 1.43 21.70
CA GLY A 65 -30.65 0.91 22.86
C GLY A 65 -29.68 1.91 23.51
N CYS A 66 -29.43 3.07 22.91
CA CYS A 66 -28.60 4.09 23.55
C CYS A 66 -29.37 4.83 24.68
N THR A 67 -29.28 4.32 25.91
CA THR A 67 -29.91 4.91 27.11
C THR A 67 -29.26 6.22 27.60
N CYS A 68 -28.43 6.87 26.78
CA CYS A 68 -27.66 8.06 27.18
C CYS A 68 -28.52 9.31 27.40
N GLY A 69 -29.77 9.33 26.92
CA GLY A 69 -30.62 10.53 26.89
C GLY A 69 -30.98 11.12 28.26
N THR A 70 -30.90 10.34 29.35
CA THR A 70 -31.32 10.79 30.69
C THR A 70 -30.16 11.16 31.63
N ARG A 71 -28.91 10.86 31.28
CA ARG A 71 -27.75 11.18 32.13
C ARG A 71 -27.18 12.56 31.77
N ARG A 72 -27.19 13.51 32.71
CA ARG A 72 -26.48 14.80 32.60
C ARG A 72 -25.21 14.77 33.44
N GLY A 73 -24.20 15.54 33.01
CA GLY A 73 -22.95 15.71 33.76
C GLY A 73 -21.92 14.57 33.58
N PRO A 74 -20.93 14.46 34.49
CA PRO A 74 -19.77 13.57 34.33
C PRO A 74 -20.10 12.07 34.20
N GLY A 75 -21.28 11.65 34.69
CA GLY A 75 -21.77 10.28 34.52
C GLY A 75 -22.11 9.91 33.06
N ARG A 76 -22.48 10.89 32.21
CA ARG A 76 -22.70 10.68 30.76
C ARG A 76 -21.38 10.41 30.05
N TRP A 77 -20.35 11.20 30.36
CA TRP A 77 -19.02 11.04 29.78
C TRP A 77 -18.41 9.68 30.14
N TRP A 78 -18.50 9.28 31.40
CA TRP A 78 -18.05 7.94 31.85
C TRP A 78 -18.79 6.80 31.14
N TRP A 79 -20.09 6.92 30.94
CA TRP A 79 -20.89 5.92 30.22
C TRP A 79 -20.52 5.83 28.73
N HIS A 80 -20.38 6.96 28.03
CA HIS A 80 -19.94 6.94 26.63
C HIS A 80 -18.51 6.40 26.50
N ARG A 81 -17.60 6.75 27.41
CA ARG A 81 -16.23 6.22 27.40
C ARG A 81 -16.20 4.70 27.57
N THR A 82 -17.05 4.15 28.43
CA THR A 82 -17.14 2.70 28.66
C THR A 82 -17.80 1.97 27.49
N GLN A 83 -18.88 2.52 26.93
CA GLN A 83 -19.52 1.96 25.73
C GLN A 83 -18.62 2.04 24.50
N CYS A 84 -17.91 3.16 24.30
CA CYS A 84 -16.94 3.31 23.23
C CYS A 84 -15.76 2.33 23.39
N LYS A 85 -15.26 2.15 24.61
CA LYS A 85 -14.26 1.11 24.89
C LYS A 85 -14.77 -0.30 24.56
N ARG A 86 -16.00 -0.64 24.96
CA ARG A 86 -16.60 -1.94 24.67
C ARG A 86 -16.76 -2.14 23.16
N HIS A 87 -17.27 -1.13 22.47
CA HIS A 87 -17.42 -1.15 21.02
C HIS A 87 -16.06 -1.29 20.31
N LEU A 88 -15.03 -0.56 20.77
CA LEU A 88 -13.66 -0.74 20.26
C LEU A 88 -13.11 -2.14 20.58
N GLN A 89 -13.43 -2.71 21.74
CA GLN A 89 -13.02 -4.06 22.12
C GLN A 89 -13.68 -5.12 21.23
N GLU A 90 -14.98 -5.02 21.01
CA GLU A 90 -15.77 -5.94 20.17
C GLU A 90 -15.41 -5.85 18.68
N HIS A 91 -15.07 -4.65 18.17
CA HIS A 91 -14.84 -4.45 16.74
C HIS A 91 -13.37 -4.33 16.30
N SER A 92 -12.46 -3.89 17.18
CA SER A 92 -11.11 -3.50 16.75
C SER A 92 -9.96 -4.01 17.62
N LEU A 93 -10.13 -4.13 18.94
CA LEU A 93 -9.04 -4.53 19.85
C LEU A 93 -9.06 -6.03 20.17
N GLY A 94 -10.21 -6.70 20.04
CA GLY A 94 -10.38 -8.11 20.41
C GLY A 94 -10.36 -8.35 21.93
N TYR A 95 -10.62 -9.60 22.33
CA TYR A 95 -10.44 -10.05 23.72
C TYR A 95 -9.00 -10.52 23.95
N LEU A 96 -8.50 -10.36 25.19
CA LEU A 96 -7.13 -10.78 25.54
C LEU A 96 -6.94 -12.28 25.35
N GLU A 97 -8.00 -13.06 25.62
CA GLU A 97 -8.04 -14.50 25.47
C GLU A 97 -7.98 -14.95 23.99
N GLU A 98 -8.40 -14.08 23.07
CA GLU A 98 -8.34 -14.31 21.62
C GLU A 98 -7.04 -13.79 21.01
N PHE A 99 -6.26 -13.02 21.77
CA PHE A 99 -5.01 -12.44 21.30
C PHE A 99 -3.91 -13.50 21.27
N ASN A 100 -3.71 -14.10 20.09
CA ASN A 100 -2.54 -14.94 19.85
C ASN A 100 -1.32 -14.05 19.68
N GLU A 101 -0.55 -13.88 20.77
CA GLU A 101 0.69 -13.13 20.79
C GLU A 101 1.76 -13.81 19.93
N TRP A 102 1.83 -13.46 18.65
CA TRP A 102 3.04 -13.75 17.89
C TRP A 102 4.18 -12.94 18.54
N PRO A 103 5.24 -13.57 19.07
CA PRO A 103 6.35 -12.82 19.66
C PRO A 103 6.91 -11.85 18.63
N LEU A 104 7.05 -10.58 19.02
CA LEU A 104 7.42 -9.49 18.11
C LEU A 104 8.64 -9.82 17.24
N GLY A 105 9.64 -10.51 17.80
CA GLY A 105 10.83 -10.93 17.05
C GLY A 105 10.50 -11.87 15.89
N ALA A 106 9.57 -12.80 16.06
CA ALA A 106 9.21 -13.74 15.01
C ALA A 106 8.30 -13.12 13.94
N SER A 107 7.44 -12.15 14.31
CA SER A 107 6.64 -11.40 13.31
C SER A 107 7.52 -10.46 12.48
N LEU A 108 8.47 -9.76 13.11
CA LEU A 108 9.46 -8.94 12.41
C LEU A 108 10.36 -9.78 11.50
N TYR A 109 10.81 -10.95 11.98
CA TYR A 109 11.60 -11.87 11.17
C TYR A 109 10.82 -12.38 9.96
N ALA A 110 9.57 -12.79 10.14
CA ALA A 110 8.71 -13.24 9.04
C ALA A 110 8.51 -12.12 8.01
N HIS A 111 8.25 -10.89 8.47
CA HIS A 111 8.12 -9.73 7.60
C HIS A 111 9.41 -9.46 6.80
N GLY A 112 10.56 -9.44 7.47
CA GLY A 112 11.86 -9.24 6.81
C GLY A 112 12.16 -10.34 5.79
N LYS A 113 11.86 -11.60 6.10
CA LYS A 113 12.02 -12.72 5.18
C LYS A 113 11.14 -12.56 3.93
N THR A 114 9.90 -12.13 4.09
CA THR A 114 8.99 -11.85 2.98
C THR A 114 9.51 -10.70 2.12
N GLN A 115 10.04 -9.63 2.73
CA GLN A 115 10.64 -8.53 1.98
C GLN A 115 11.85 -8.97 1.16
N VAL A 116 12.73 -9.81 1.72
CA VAL A 116 13.88 -10.37 1.00
C VAL A 116 13.41 -11.24 -0.16
N ALA A 117 12.46 -12.16 0.07
CA ALA A 117 11.92 -13.01 -0.99
C ALA A 117 11.26 -12.20 -2.13
N ASN A 118 10.52 -11.15 -1.79
CA ASN A 118 9.93 -10.23 -2.77
C ASN A 118 11.01 -9.46 -3.54
N GLY A 119 12.09 -9.05 -2.87
CA GLY A 119 13.24 -8.41 -3.49
C GLY A 119 13.97 -9.33 -4.47
N GLU A 120 14.17 -10.60 -4.10
CA GLU A 120 14.73 -11.61 -4.99
C GLU A 120 13.83 -11.84 -6.20
N ALA A 121 12.51 -11.98 -6.00
CA ALA A 121 11.55 -12.13 -7.09
C ALA A 121 11.55 -10.91 -8.03
N ALA A 122 11.66 -9.69 -7.48
CA ALA A 122 11.73 -8.47 -8.28
C ALA A 122 13.00 -8.38 -9.15
N GLN A 123 14.11 -9.01 -8.74
CA GLN A 123 15.33 -9.07 -9.54
C GLN A 123 15.20 -9.99 -10.77
N MET A 124 14.26 -10.94 -10.75
CA MET A 124 14.02 -11.90 -11.84
C MET A 124 13.21 -11.31 -13.02
N VAL A 125 12.88 -10.02 -12.97
CA VAL A 125 12.01 -9.34 -13.93
C VAL A 125 12.86 -8.60 -14.95
N PHE A 126 12.78 -8.96 -16.23
CA PHE A 126 13.41 -8.26 -17.35
C PHE A 126 12.45 -7.24 -17.94
N PHE A 127 12.86 -5.97 -17.90
CA PHE A 127 12.06 -4.84 -18.38
C PHE A 127 12.33 -4.58 -19.86
N HIS A 128 11.46 -3.79 -20.50
CA HIS A 128 11.65 -3.39 -21.90
C HIS A 128 13.05 -2.80 -22.18
N TYR A 129 13.58 -1.99 -21.26
CA TYR A 129 14.89 -1.33 -21.38
C TYR A 129 16.09 -2.26 -21.14
N ASP A 130 15.88 -3.53 -20.78
CA ASP A 130 16.97 -4.52 -20.68
C ASP A 130 17.32 -5.10 -22.07
N PHE A 131 16.52 -4.75 -23.08
CA PHE A 131 16.68 -5.12 -24.47
C PHE A 131 17.12 -3.92 -25.30
N ILE A 132 17.62 -4.19 -26.50
CA ILE A 132 17.83 -3.15 -27.52
C ILE A 132 16.46 -2.81 -28.14
N ASP A 133 16.17 -1.52 -28.30
CA ASP A 133 14.91 -1.00 -28.82
C ASP A 133 14.47 -1.74 -30.10
N ASP A 134 13.18 -2.08 -30.17
CA ASP A 134 12.54 -2.83 -31.26
C ASP A 134 13.18 -4.17 -31.63
N THR A 135 14.06 -4.73 -30.79
CA THR A 135 14.66 -6.05 -31.01
C THR A 135 14.48 -6.98 -29.82
N SER A 136 14.67 -8.28 -30.08
CA SER A 136 14.69 -9.33 -29.07
C SER A 136 16.06 -9.51 -28.38
N ARG A 137 17.08 -8.73 -28.80
CA ARG A 137 18.45 -8.87 -28.29
C ARG A 137 18.61 -8.14 -26.96
N LEU A 138 19.33 -8.76 -26.03
CA LEU A 138 19.73 -8.12 -24.77
C LEU A 138 20.75 -7.02 -25.04
N ASN A 139 20.64 -5.92 -24.29
CA ASN A 139 21.69 -4.92 -24.24
C ASN A 139 22.77 -5.31 -23.20
N VAL A 140 23.85 -4.54 -23.11
CA VAL A 140 24.98 -4.81 -22.19
C VAL A 140 24.50 -4.90 -20.73
N ARG A 141 23.58 -4.02 -20.33
CA ARG A 141 23.02 -4.04 -18.96
C ARG A 141 22.15 -5.28 -18.73
N GLY A 142 21.37 -5.69 -19.72
CA GLY A 142 20.53 -6.88 -19.71
C GLY A 142 21.36 -8.15 -19.65
N THR A 143 22.51 -8.21 -20.33
CA THR A 143 23.45 -9.33 -20.20
C THR A 143 24.07 -9.40 -18.82
N ASP A 144 24.52 -8.27 -18.24
CA ASP A 144 25.06 -8.24 -16.88
C ASP A 144 24.01 -8.63 -15.83
N LYS A 145 22.76 -8.22 -16.06
CA LYS A 145 21.63 -8.65 -15.24
C LYS A 145 21.37 -10.15 -15.38
N LEU A 146 21.42 -10.69 -16.59
CA LEU A 146 21.24 -12.12 -16.83
C LEU A 146 22.29 -12.96 -16.11
N ILE A 147 23.55 -12.52 -16.10
CA ILE A 147 24.63 -13.20 -15.37
C ILE A 147 24.33 -13.22 -13.86
N ARG A 148 23.89 -12.09 -13.30
CA ARG A 148 23.50 -12.02 -11.88
C ARG A 148 22.31 -12.91 -11.55
N VAL A 149 21.28 -12.88 -12.40
CA VAL A 149 20.11 -13.75 -12.26
C VAL A 149 20.53 -15.22 -12.34
N ALA A 150 21.34 -15.60 -13.32
CA ALA A 150 21.84 -16.97 -13.50
C ALA A 150 22.59 -17.49 -12.26
N ALA A 151 23.38 -16.63 -11.61
CA ALA A 151 24.05 -16.97 -10.35
C ALA A 151 23.08 -17.17 -9.17
N GLN A 152 21.91 -16.52 -9.19
CA GLN A 152 20.88 -16.62 -8.14
C GLN A 152 19.87 -17.76 -8.37
N LEU A 153 19.78 -18.33 -9.58
CA LEU A 153 18.83 -19.40 -9.90
C LEU A 153 18.90 -20.65 -9.01
N PRO A 154 20.07 -21.06 -8.48
CA PRO A 154 20.14 -22.20 -7.56
C PRO A 154 19.52 -21.92 -6.19
N THR A 155 19.48 -20.66 -5.74
CA THR A 155 19.00 -20.28 -4.41
C THR A 155 17.58 -19.73 -4.43
N CYS A 156 17.20 -19.04 -5.50
CA CYS A 156 15.88 -18.45 -5.67
C CYS A 156 15.07 -19.25 -6.70
N PHE A 157 13.84 -19.62 -6.37
CA PHE A 157 12.94 -20.39 -7.24
C PHE A 157 11.85 -19.53 -7.90
N ALA A 158 11.98 -18.21 -7.85
CA ALA A 158 11.05 -17.32 -8.55
C ALA A 158 11.10 -17.51 -10.09
N PRO A 159 9.97 -17.28 -10.78
CA PRO A 159 9.93 -17.30 -12.23
C PRO A 159 10.69 -16.10 -12.80
N ILE A 160 11.30 -16.30 -13.97
CA ILE A 160 11.93 -15.21 -14.72
C ILE A 160 10.83 -14.55 -15.54
N LEU A 161 10.54 -13.29 -15.26
CA LEU A 161 9.44 -12.57 -15.90
C LEU A 161 10.00 -11.68 -17.01
N VAL A 162 9.45 -11.78 -18.22
CA VAL A 162 9.68 -10.82 -19.30
C VAL A 162 8.48 -9.89 -19.33
N GLU A 163 8.73 -8.59 -19.16
CA GLU A 163 7.69 -7.59 -19.22
C GLU A 163 7.07 -7.52 -20.62
N ARG A 164 5.74 -7.57 -20.67
CA ARG A 164 4.98 -7.46 -21.91
C ARG A 164 5.00 -6.03 -22.42
N THR A 165 5.35 -5.85 -23.68
CA THR A 165 5.31 -4.56 -24.36
C THR A 165 3.93 -4.38 -25.00
N PRO A 166 3.14 -3.36 -24.62
CA PRO A 166 1.79 -3.19 -25.16
C PRO A 166 1.78 -2.87 -26.66
N ALA A 167 2.84 -2.23 -27.16
CA ALA A 167 2.94 -1.81 -28.56
C ALA A 167 3.17 -2.97 -29.55
N THR A 168 3.90 -4.02 -29.13
CA THR A 168 4.41 -5.06 -30.04
C THR A 168 4.48 -6.44 -29.38
N PRO A 169 3.34 -7.15 -29.19
CA PRO A 169 3.33 -8.42 -28.46
C PRO A 169 4.12 -9.56 -29.12
N GLY A 170 4.33 -9.51 -30.45
CA GLY A 170 5.16 -10.50 -31.16
C GLY A 170 6.63 -10.45 -30.77
N LEU A 171 7.10 -9.29 -30.29
CA LEU A 171 8.48 -9.05 -29.90
C LEU A 171 8.79 -9.73 -28.54
N ASP A 172 7.82 -9.76 -27.63
CA ASP A 172 7.99 -10.33 -26.28
C ASP A 172 8.30 -11.83 -26.33
N GLN A 173 7.68 -12.57 -27.26
CA GLN A 173 7.99 -13.98 -27.49
C GLN A 173 9.43 -14.16 -28.00
N GLY A 174 9.89 -13.26 -28.88
CA GLY A 174 11.28 -13.24 -29.33
C GLY A 174 12.26 -12.97 -28.18
N ARG A 175 11.94 -12.04 -27.28
CA ARG A 175 12.75 -11.74 -26.08
C ARG A 175 12.82 -12.92 -25.12
N ARG A 176 11.68 -13.60 -24.88
CA ARG A 176 11.63 -14.83 -24.10
C ARG A 176 12.55 -15.90 -24.67
N LEU A 177 12.50 -16.13 -25.99
CA LEU A 177 13.35 -17.11 -26.66
C LEU A 177 14.83 -16.72 -26.59
N ALA A 178 15.17 -15.43 -26.74
CA ALA A 178 16.54 -14.96 -26.60
C ALA A 178 17.09 -15.22 -25.18
N LEU A 179 16.30 -14.94 -24.15
CA LEU A 179 16.67 -15.27 -22.76
C LEU A 179 16.86 -16.76 -22.55
N LEU A 180 15.94 -17.60 -23.05
CA LEU A 180 16.07 -19.06 -22.95
C LEU A 180 17.34 -19.57 -23.63
N ASN A 181 17.68 -19.05 -24.81
CA ASN A 181 18.89 -19.42 -25.53
C ASN A 181 20.17 -19.04 -24.78
N GLU A 182 20.18 -17.88 -24.11
CA GLU A 182 21.33 -17.48 -23.28
C GLU A 182 21.41 -18.28 -21.97
N LEU A 183 20.27 -18.52 -21.31
CA LEU A 183 20.21 -19.34 -20.09
C LEU A 183 20.60 -20.80 -20.35
N ALA A 184 20.30 -21.35 -21.53
CA ALA A 184 20.69 -22.69 -21.93
C ALA A 184 22.21 -22.88 -22.05
N LYS A 185 22.98 -21.78 -22.22
CA LYS A 185 24.46 -21.82 -22.19
C LYS A 185 25.01 -21.86 -20.77
N GLY A 186 24.19 -21.55 -19.77
CA GLY A 186 24.57 -21.51 -18.37
C GLY A 186 24.73 -22.91 -17.76
N PRO A 187 25.33 -23.01 -16.55
CA PRO A 187 25.54 -24.27 -15.86
C PRO A 187 24.24 -24.86 -15.27
N PHE A 188 23.19 -24.04 -15.10
CA PHE A 188 21.93 -24.44 -14.50
C PHE A 188 20.84 -24.58 -15.58
N PRO A 189 20.31 -25.80 -15.83
CA PRO A 189 19.27 -25.99 -16.82
C PRO A 189 17.96 -25.35 -16.35
N VAL A 190 17.46 -24.37 -17.10
CA VAL A 190 16.20 -23.67 -16.80
C VAL A 190 15.07 -24.24 -17.68
N PRO A 191 13.98 -24.74 -17.08
CA PRO A 191 12.84 -25.20 -17.86
C PRO A 191 12.13 -24.01 -18.54
N VAL A 192 11.57 -24.25 -19.73
CA VAL A 192 10.95 -23.20 -20.55
C VAL A 192 9.73 -22.56 -19.89
N GLU A 193 9.06 -23.31 -19.02
CA GLU A 193 7.90 -22.89 -18.23
C GLU A 193 8.28 -21.86 -17.15
N ARG A 194 9.55 -21.83 -16.73
CA ARG A 194 10.03 -20.90 -15.70
C ARG A 194 10.26 -19.48 -16.23
N VAL A 195 10.40 -19.32 -17.55
CA VAL A 195 10.46 -18.01 -18.19
C VAL A 195 9.07 -17.65 -18.72
N VAL A 196 8.42 -16.67 -18.10
CA VAL A 196 7.03 -16.29 -18.38
C VAL A 196 6.96 -14.84 -18.88
N ILE A 197 6.07 -14.58 -19.84
CA ILE A 197 5.77 -13.20 -20.26
C ILE A 197 4.61 -12.71 -19.40
N GLY A 198 4.84 -11.62 -18.66
CA GLY A 198 3.87 -11.09 -17.70
C GLY A 198 3.52 -9.63 -17.99
N PRO A 199 2.37 -9.15 -17.46
CA PRO A 199 2.07 -7.72 -17.49
C PRO A 199 3.16 -6.93 -16.73
N PRO A 200 3.30 -5.62 -17.00
CA PRO A 200 4.19 -4.77 -16.23
C PRO A 200 3.80 -4.78 -14.74
N ILE A 201 4.78 -4.96 -13.85
CA ILE A 201 4.54 -5.03 -12.39
C ILE A 201 4.05 -3.69 -11.86
N SER A 202 4.49 -2.60 -12.48
CA SER A 202 3.97 -1.26 -12.23
C SER A 202 3.55 -0.65 -13.56
N TYR A 203 2.30 -0.23 -13.65
CA TYR A 203 1.88 0.65 -14.73
C TYR A 203 2.51 2.02 -14.49
N GLY A 204 3.29 2.49 -15.46
CA GLY A 204 3.70 3.88 -15.51
C GLY A 204 2.47 4.79 -15.70
N LEU A 205 2.67 6.08 -15.43
CA LEU A 205 1.72 7.09 -15.90
C LEU A 205 1.74 7.08 -17.43
N ASN A 206 0.58 6.87 -18.04
CA ASN A 206 0.40 6.85 -19.49
C ASN A 206 -0.56 7.97 -19.88
N GLY A 207 -0.49 8.46 -21.13
CA GLY A 207 -1.44 9.46 -21.65
C GLY A 207 -1.23 10.88 -21.12
N GLN A 208 -2.31 11.68 -21.08
CA GLN A 208 -2.23 13.10 -20.76
C GLN A 208 -1.74 13.39 -19.34
N GLU A 209 -2.07 12.53 -18.38
CA GLU A 209 -1.64 12.62 -16.99
C GLU A 209 -0.12 12.51 -16.86
N ALA A 210 0.50 11.66 -17.69
CA ALA A 210 1.95 11.52 -17.76
C ALA A 210 2.61 12.83 -18.22
N THR A 211 2.04 13.47 -19.26
CA THR A 211 2.54 14.75 -19.77
C THR A 211 2.43 15.86 -18.74
N ILE A 212 1.29 15.95 -18.03
CA ILE A 212 1.07 16.95 -16.98
C ILE A 212 2.06 16.73 -15.82
N THR A 213 2.21 15.49 -15.37
CA THR A 213 3.11 15.14 -14.26
C THR A 213 4.57 15.35 -14.63
N TYR A 214 4.97 14.99 -15.84
CA TYR A 214 6.33 15.26 -16.33
C TYR A 214 6.62 16.76 -16.39
N GLY A 215 5.67 17.56 -16.92
CA GLY A 215 5.79 19.01 -16.96
C GLY A 215 5.88 19.66 -15.58
N SER A 216 5.07 19.20 -14.62
CA SER A 216 5.11 19.72 -13.25
C SER A 216 6.41 19.36 -12.52
N GLN A 217 6.90 18.13 -12.69
CA GLN A 217 8.20 17.70 -12.14
C GLN A 217 9.36 18.48 -12.74
N LEU A 218 9.35 18.69 -14.05
CA LEU A 218 10.41 19.43 -14.74
C LEU A 218 10.41 20.91 -14.34
N ASN A 219 9.23 21.54 -14.19
CA ASN A 219 9.10 22.90 -13.68
C ASN A 219 9.57 23.00 -12.21
N TRP A 220 9.26 22.01 -11.38
CA TRP A 220 9.75 21.94 -10.00
C TRP A 220 11.28 21.81 -9.92
N LEU A 221 11.88 21.03 -10.82
CA LEU A 221 13.34 20.88 -10.91
C LEU A 221 14.01 22.17 -11.42
N GLN A 222 13.42 22.82 -12.43
CA GLN A 222 13.92 24.07 -13.01
C GLN A 222 13.78 25.29 -12.09
N SER A 223 12.75 25.34 -11.25
CA SER A 223 12.57 26.37 -10.21
C SER A 223 13.49 26.18 -9.00
N GLY A 224 14.42 25.22 -9.07
CA GLY A 224 15.49 25.06 -8.10
C GLY A 224 15.14 24.20 -6.91
N GLY A 225 14.12 23.33 -7.01
CA GLY A 225 13.85 22.26 -6.05
C GLY A 225 13.99 22.72 -4.60
N GLY A 226 13.09 23.61 -4.15
CA GLY A 226 13.13 24.17 -2.81
C GLY A 226 13.02 23.09 -1.74
N ALA A 227 14.14 22.59 -1.24
CA ALA A 227 14.27 22.02 0.09
C ALA A 227 14.12 23.16 1.11
N GLY A 228 12.89 23.62 1.31
CA GLY A 228 12.56 24.74 2.18
C GLY A 228 11.13 24.62 2.68
N ALA A 229 10.99 24.07 3.89
CA ALA A 229 9.88 24.24 4.83
C ALA A 229 8.48 24.55 4.23
N GLY A 230 7.63 23.53 4.15
CA GLY A 230 6.18 23.72 4.18
C GLY A 230 5.45 23.65 2.83
N ALA A 231 5.47 22.50 2.17
CA ALA A 231 4.47 22.17 1.17
C ALA A 231 4.16 20.67 1.23
N PHE A 232 3.55 20.25 2.34
CA PHE A 232 2.82 18.99 2.40
C PHE A 232 1.51 19.16 1.62
N THR A 233 1.53 18.88 0.33
CA THR A 233 0.29 18.56 -0.41
C THR A 233 0.14 17.05 -0.43
N SER A 234 -0.75 16.59 0.44
CA SER A 234 -1.30 15.25 0.63
C SER A 234 -1.34 14.37 -0.62
N GLY A 235 -0.62 13.24 -0.56
CA GLY A 235 -0.71 12.14 -1.51
C GLY A 235 0.15 10.95 -1.07
N ALA A 236 -0.47 10.00 -0.37
CA ALA A 236 -0.08 8.60 -0.17
C ALA A 236 1.30 8.23 0.44
N ALA A 237 1.22 7.62 1.63
CA ALA A 237 2.01 6.48 2.13
C ALA A 237 3.52 6.39 1.82
N GLY A 238 4.32 6.59 2.87
CA GLY A 238 5.58 5.86 3.08
C GLY A 238 6.82 6.46 2.42
N SER A 239 7.36 7.55 2.98
CA SER A 239 8.73 7.95 2.72
C SER A 239 9.51 8.03 4.04
N PHE A 240 10.40 7.07 4.23
CA PHE A 240 11.40 7.02 5.28
C PHE A 240 12.61 7.82 4.81
N SER A 241 12.76 9.05 5.29
CA SER A 241 14.00 9.82 5.10
C SER A 241 15.06 9.33 6.09
N ALA A 242 15.83 8.35 5.66
CA ALA A 242 17.13 8.03 6.24
C ALA A 242 18.17 9.04 5.73
N SER A 243 18.28 10.17 6.42
CA SER A 243 19.42 11.10 6.28
C SER A 243 20.25 11.00 7.55
N GLY A 244 21.32 10.22 7.48
CA GLY A 244 22.35 10.15 8.51
C GLY A 244 23.32 11.35 8.48
N LEU A 245 24.34 11.22 9.33
CA LEU A 245 25.51 12.09 9.58
C LEU A 245 25.31 13.05 10.76
N SER A 246 26.21 13.23 11.72
CA SER A 246 27.55 12.69 12.00
C SER A 246 27.97 13.21 13.38
N GLY A 247 28.47 12.35 14.28
CA GLY A 247 29.84 12.42 14.81
C GLY A 247 30.12 13.48 15.90
N SER A 248 30.26 13.03 17.15
CA SER A 248 31.35 13.47 18.03
C SER A 248 31.52 12.49 19.19
N ALA A 249 32.59 11.69 19.11
CA ALA A 249 33.12 10.94 20.24
C ALA A 249 34.14 11.84 20.94
N VAL A 250 33.87 12.20 22.20
CA VAL A 250 34.85 12.83 23.09
C VAL A 250 35.43 11.74 23.98
N PHE A 251 36.65 11.30 23.67
CA PHE A 251 37.52 10.61 24.61
C PHE A 251 38.29 11.67 25.40
N GLY A 252 38.02 11.78 26.69
CA GLY A 252 38.83 12.53 27.66
C GLY A 252 39.55 11.55 28.56
N ARG A 253 40.87 11.73 28.66
CA ARG A 253 41.81 11.02 29.54
C ARG A 253 41.47 11.15 31.02
#